data_AF-A0A7M1SWL5-F1
#
_entry.id   AF-A0A7M1SWL5-F1
#
_cell.length_a   1.000
_cell.length_b   1.000
_cell.length_c   1.000
_cell.angle_alpha   90.00
_cell.angle_beta   90.00
_cell.angle_gamma   90.00
#
_symmetry.space_group_name_H-M   'P 1'
#
loop_
_entity.id
_entity.type
_entity.pdbx_description
1 polymer ?
#
loop_
_entity_poly.entity_id
_entity_poly.type
_entity_poly.pdbx_seq_one_letter_code
_entity_poly.pdbx_strand_id
1 'polypeptide(L)'
;MTDSDSATAPGETYVCPHCEATHEHEHVDERAVVDGYRRTLARVSAARTAVILVTLAAVLLGSLGLLGLAGLGLLSWAVVTGAGWGAAVLDLARRPHSGTRMGTAQRDERRFVLVSVLTGAALTPLAALGLALTAGAIVDAHPLAVAGAAAAGWFAGSATAETISNLRLRALLVADTRAAEVAREAAVRLREHTHEWRGLGTAVATAIVVGIELLVCLWLPILVIVLIPLHVAVAALVGRAQQRRPLPLP
;
A
#
# COMPACT_ATOMS: atom_id res chain seq x y z
N MET A 1 41.82 -7.81 49.07
CA MET A 1 40.59 -8.48 49.52
C MET A 1 40.01 -7.66 50.64
N THR A 2 39.03 -6.83 50.31
CA THR A 2 38.20 -6.10 51.27
C THR A 2 36.78 -6.34 50.80
N ASP A 3 36.12 -7.30 51.44
CA ASP A 3 34.66 -7.43 51.38
C ASP A 3 34.07 -6.13 51.90
N SER A 4 33.27 -5.48 51.07
CA SER A 4 32.35 -4.44 51.49
C SER A 4 30.96 -4.96 51.17
N ASP A 5 30.40 -5.68 52.14
CA ASP A 5 28.97 -5.92 52.27
C ASP A 5 28.28 -4.55 52.39
N SER A 6 27.91 -3.97 51.25
CA SER A 6 26.88 -2.94 51.23
C SER A 6 25.55 -3.65 51.43
N ALA A 7 25.06 -3.64 52.66
CA ALA A 7 23.71 -4.06 52.99
C ALA A 7 22.72 -3.26 52.13
N THR A 8 22.19 -3.89 51.07
CA THR A 8 21.10 -3.36 50.26
C THR A 8 19.89 -3.28 51.17
N ALA A 9 19.48 -2.07 51.55
CA ALA A 9 18.17 -1.84 52.14
C ALA A 9 17.12 -2.48 51.21
N PRO A 10 16.11 -3.21 51.70
CA PRO A 10 15.05 -3.73 50.85
C PRO A 10 14.32 -2.52 50.26
N GLY A 11 14.72 -2.12 49.05
CA GLY A 11 14.01 -1.11 48.28
C GLY A 11 12.59 -1.62 48.10
N GLU A 12 11.61 -0.86 48.57
CA GLU A 12 10.20 -1.14 48.35
C GLU A 12 10.02 -1.52 46.88
N THR A 13 9.62 -2.77 46.63
CA THR A 13 9.39 -3.27 45.28
C THR A 13 8.35 -2.34 44.68
N TYR A 14 8.72 -1.55 43.68
CA TYR A 14 7.78 -0.64 43.02
C TYR A 14 6.65 -1.50 42.44
N VAL A 15 5.45 -1.38 43.00
CA VAL A 15 4.24 -2.06 42.53
C VAL A 15 3.41 -1.02 41.79
N CYS A 16 3.16 -1.27 40.51
CA CYS A 16 2.34 -0.38 39.72
C CYS A 16 0.91 -0.30 40.32
N PRO A 17 0.38 0.92 40.57
CA PRO A 17 -0.93 1.11 41.22
C PRO A 17 -2.12 0.49 40.46
N HIS A 18 -1.94 0.13 39.19
CA HIS A 18 -3.03 -0.25 38.30
C HIS A 18 -3.05 -1.75 37.93
N CYS A 19 -1.95 -2.47 38.11
CA CYS A 19 -1.84 -3.86 37.62
C CYS A 19 -0.86 -4.72 38.43
N GLU A 20 -0.42 -4.24 39.59
CA GLU A 20 0.47 -4.95 40.52
C GLU A 20 1.83 -5.38 39.94
N ALA A 21 2.19 -4.89 38.75
CA ALA A 21 3.47 -5.22 38.14
C ALA A 21 4.62 -4.60 38.94
N THR A 22 5.66 -5.40 39.18
CA THR A 22 6.84 -5.03 39.99
C THR A 22 7.90 -4.22 39.23
N HIS A 23 7.57 -3.77 38.02
CA HIS A 23 8.46 -3.01 37.14
C HIS A 23 7.72 -1.84 36.49
N GLU A 24 8.46 -0.76 36.22
CA GLU A 24 7.96 0.36 35.42
C GLU A 24 7.56 -0.13 34.03
N HIS A 25 6.31 0.11 33.67
CA HIS A 25 5.79 -0.13 32.34
C HIS A 25 4.78 0.98 32.01
N GLU A 26 4.71 1.33 30.73
CA GLU A 26 3.83 2.38 30.25
C GLU A 26 2.41 1.83 30.08
N HIS A 27 1.45 2.39 30.80
CA HIS A 27 0.03 2.12 30.55
C HIS A 27 -0.38 2.80 29.24
N VAL A 28 -0.40 2.02 28.17
CA VAL A 28 -0.95 2.50 26.91
C VAL A 28 -2.47 2.44 26.97
N ASP A 29 -3.12 3.59 26.91
CA ASP A 29 -4.57 3.67 26.72
C ASP A 29 -4.92 3.19 25.30
N GLU A 30 -5.25 1.90 25.18
CA GLU A 30 -5.63 1.26 23.92
C GLU A 30 -6.75 2.00 23.21
N ARG A 31 -7.72 2.55 23.95
CA ARG A 31 -8.84 3.29 23.37
C ARG A 31 -8.36 4.57 22.72
N ALA A 32 -7.49 5.32 23.39
CA ALA A 32 -6.89 6.53 22.84
C ALA A 32 -6.06 6.24 21.57
N VAL A 33 -5.28 5.15 21.55
CA VAL A 33 -4.49 4.75 20.38
C VAL A 33 -5.40 4.36 19.22
N VAL A 34 -6.40 3.51 19.44
CA VAL A 34 -7.34 3.07 18.41
C VAL A 34 -8.12 4.25 17.83
N ASP A 35 -8.60 5.18 18.65
CA ASP A 35 -9.31 6.37 18.18
C ASP A 35 -8.39 7.37 17.46
N GLY A 36 -7.12 7.47 17.87
CA GLY A 36 -6.08 8.21 17.14
C GLY A 36 -5.83 7.59 15.76
N TYR A 37 -5.77 6.27 15.67
CA TYR A 37 -5.58 5.56 14.41
C TYR A 37 -6.77 5.72 13.47
N ARG A 38 -8.00 5.57 13.98
CA ARG A 38 -9.23 5.80 13.21
C ARG A 38 -9.31 7.22 12.65
N ARG A 39 -8.90 8.22 13.42
CA ARG A 39 -8.79 9.62 12.97
C ARG A 39 -7.74 9.77 11.86
N THR A 40 -6.60 9.09 11.99
CA THR A 40 -5.55 9.09 10.96
C THR A 40 -6.05 8.47 9.65
N LEU A 41 -6.69 7.30 9.71
CA LEU A 41 -7.30 6.64 8.55
C LEU A 41 -8.30 7.56 7.84
N ALA A 42 -9.16 8.25 8.61
CA ALA A 42 -10.13 9.20 8.06
C ALA A 42 -9.47 10.43 7.39
N ARG A 43 -8.41 10.98 7.98
CA ARG A 43 -7.66 12.10 7.39
C ARG A 43 -6.96 11.70 6.10
N VAL A 44 -6.31 10.54 6.07
CA VAL A 44 -5.62 10.06 4.87
C VAL A 44 -6.64 9.71 3.77
N SER A 45 -7.78 9.10 4.09
CA SER A 45 -8.85 8.90 3.11
C SER A 45 -9.40 10.21 2.58
N ALA A 46 -9.62 11.21 3.44
CA ALA A 46 -10.08 12.53 3.00
C ALA A 46 -9.06 13.22 2.10
N ALA A 47 -7.77 13.11 2.42
CA ALA A 47 -6.69 13.63 1.58
C ALA A 47 -6.66 12.94 0.21
N ARG A 48 -6.77 11.61 0.15
CA ARG A 48 -6.89 10.86 -1.12
C ARG A 48 -8.08 11.35 -1.95
N THR A 49 -9.27 11.45 -1.34
CA THR A 49 -10.46 11.94 -2.03
C THR A 49 -10.29 13.37 -2.52
N ALA A 50 -9.67 14.26 -1.73
CA ALA A 50 -9.38 15.61 -2.15
C ALA A 50 -8.46 15.65 -3.37
N VAL A 51 -7.39 14.84 -3.39
CA VAL A 51 -6.48 14.74 -4.55
C VAL A 51 -7.24 14.24 -5.78
N ILE A 52 -8.09 13.21 -5.65
CA ILE A 52 -8.93 12.71 -6.76
C ILE A 52 -9.84 13.81 -7.31
N LEU A 53 -10.50 14.56 -6.43
CA LEU A 53 -11.42 15.62 -6.85
C LEU A 53 -10.67 16.75 -7.58
N VAL A 54 -9.50 17.16 -7.07
CA VAL A 54 -8.67 18.18 -7.70
C VAL A 54 -8.15 17.72 -9.06
N THR A 55 -7.65 16.48 -9.17
CA THR A 55 -7.16 15.96 -10.45
C THR A 55 -8.28 15.76 -11.47
N LEU A 56 -9.45 15.29 -11.04
CA LEU A 56 -10.63 15.15 -11.90
C LEU A 56 -11.13 16.52 -12.40
N ALA A 57 -11.18 17.53 -11.52
CA ALA A 57 -11.54 18.89 -11.92
C ALA A 57 -10.55 19.45 -12.95
N ALA A 58 -9.24 19.24 -12.75
CA ALA A 58 -8.21 19.67 -13.70
C ALA A 58 -8.36 18.97 -15.07
N VAL A 59 -8.66 17.66 -15.09
CA VAL A 59 -8.91 16.89 -16.32
C VAL A 59 -10.16 17.41 -17.05
N LEU A 60 -11.24 17.66 -16.32
CA LEU A 60 -12.51 18.17 -16.86
C LEU A 60 -12.36 19.56 -17.48
N LEU A 61 -11.56 20.43 -16.88
CA LEU A 61 -11.28 21.77 -17.40
C LEU A 61 -10.46 21.73 -18.71
N GLY A 62 -9.73 20.64 -18.96
CA GLY A 62 -8.94 20.47 -20.19
C GLY A 62 -9.79 20.06 -21.39
N SER A 63 -10.43 18.89 -21.35
CA SER A 63 -11.42 18.46 -22.36
C SER A 63 -12.14 17.16 -21.96
N LEU A 64 -13.26 16.87 -22.63
CA LEU A 64 -13.96 15.58 -22.51
C LEU A 64 -13.10 14.39 -23.02
N GLY A 65 -12.20 14.62 -23.99
CA GLY A 65 -11.27 13.59 -24.47
C GLY A 65 -10.28 13.17 -23.38
N LEU A 66 -9.80 14.11 -22.57
CA LEU A 66 -8.95 13.81 -21.41
C LEU A 66 -9.69 13.03 -20.33
N LEU A 67 -10.99 13.29 -20.14
CA LEU A 67 -11.82 12.48 -19.24
C LEU A 67 -11.90 11.01 -19.70
N GLY A 68 -12.05 10.78 -21.01
CA GLY A 68 -12.00 9.43 -21.59
C GLY A 68 -10.66 8.73 -21.33
N LEU A 69 -9.55 9.45 -21.47
CA LEU A 69 -8.21 8.95 -21.16
C LEU A 69 -7.99 8.66 -19.67
N ALA A 70 -8.54 9.49 -18.78
CA ALA A 70 -8.55 9.20 -17.36
C ALA A 70 -9.37 7.94 -17.05
N GLY A 71 -10.50 7.75 -17.74
CA GLY A 71 -11.27 6.50 -17.67
C GLY A 71 -10.44 5.28 -18.11
N LEU A 72 -9.71 5.38 -19.22
CA LEU A 72 -8.80 4.33 -19.69
C LEU A 72 -7.64 4.09 -18.71
N GLY A 73 -7.07 5.13 -18.12
CA GLY A 73 -6.05 5.02 -17.08
C GLY A 73 -6.56 4.21 -15.87
N LEU A 74 -7.76 4.52 -15.40
CA LEU A 74 -8.43 3.78 -14.33
C LEU A 74 -8.69 2.31 -14.72
N LEU A 75 -9.16 2.08 -15.94
CA LEU A 75 -9.46 0.75 -16.46
C LEU A 75 -8.20 -0.09 -16.58
N SER A 76 -7.10 0.50 -17.05
CA SER A 76 -5.79 -0.14 -17.16
C SER A 76 -5.24 -0.54 -15.78
N TRP A 77 -5.37 0.33 -14.77
CA TRP A 77 -5.04 0.01 -13.39
C TRP A 77 -5.87 -1.19 -12.89
N ALA A 78 -7.16 -1.21 -13.19
CA ALA A 78 -8.06 -2.29 -12.77
C ALA A 78 -7.68 -3.64 -13.43
N VAL A 79 -7.33 -3.61 -14.72
CA VAL A 79 -6.86 -4.80 -15.45
C VAL A 79 -5.54 -5.32 -14.89
N VAL A 80 -4.55 -4.44 -14.67
CA VAL A 80 -3.24 -4.82 -14.12
C VAL A 80 -3.38 -5.41 -12.71
N THR A 81 -4.19 -4.76 -11.86
CA THR A 81 -4.45 -5.22 -10.48
C THR A 81 -5.21 -6.55 -10.48
N GLY A 82 -6.25 -6.67 -11.30
CA GLY A 82 -7.04 -7.89 -11.42
C GLY A 82 -6.24 -9.07 -11.99
N ALA A 83 -5.36 -8.83 -12.96
CA ALA A 83 -4.46 -9.85 -13.51
C ALA A 83 -3.41 -10.30 -12.48
N GLY A 84 -2.84 -9.37 -11.69
CA GLY A 84 -1.95 -9.70 -10.59
C GLY A 84 -2.64 -10.58 -9.53
N TRP A 85 -3.83 -10.18 -9.09
CA TRP A 85 -4.66 -10.95 -8.16
C TRP A 85 -5.00 -12.34 -8.72
N GLY A 86 -5.47 -12.41 -9.97
CA GLY A 86 -5.84 -13.66 -10.63
C GLY A 86 -4.65 -14.61 -10.78
N ALA A 87 -3.48 -14.10 -11.15
CA ALA A 87 -2.25 -14.90 -11.22
C ALA A 87 -1.87 -15.50 -9.86
N ALA A 88 -2.00 -14.73 -8.78
CA ALA A 88 -1.72 -15.21 -7.44
C ALA A 88 -2.74 -16.24 -6.94
N VAL A 89 -4.04 -16.06 -7.24
CA VAL A 89 -5.08 -17.05 -6.93
C VAL A 89 -4.83 -18.36 -7.68
N LEU A 90 -4.53 -18.30 -8.98
CA LEU A 90 -4.23 -19.48 -9.79
C LEU A 90 -2.97 -20.20 -9.31
N ASP A 91 -1.95 -19.45 -8.89
CA ASP A 91 -0.72 -20.00 -8.34
C ASP A 91 -0.93 -20.72 -6.99
N LEU A 92 -1.81 -20.20 -6.13
CA LEU A 92 -2.21 -20.89 -4.89
C LEU A 92 -3.08 -22.13 -5.18
N ALA A 93 -4.05 -22.02 -6.10
CA ALA A 93 -5.00 -23.09 -6.41
C ALA A 93 -4.34 -24.33 -7.05
N ARG A 94 -3.24 -24.14 -7.78
CA ARG A 94 -2.50 -25.23 -8.44
C ARG A 94 -1.64 -26.07 -7.49
N ARG A 95 -1.60 -25.74 -6.20
CA ARG A 95 -0.71 -26.39 -5.25
C ARG A 95 -1.43 -27.41 -4.37
N PRO A 96 -0.84 -28.61 -4.20
CA PRO A 96 -1.37 -29.57 -3.25
C PRO A 96 -1.32 -28.95 -1.86
N HIS A 97 -2.47 -28.88 -1.18
CA HIS A 97 -2.58 -28.43 0.20
C HIS A 97 -1.82 -29.40 1.10
N SER A 98 -0.52 -29.17 1.29
CA SER A 98 0.27 -29.89 2.28
C SER A 98 -0.19 -29.44 3.66
N GLY A 99 -1.00 -30.28 4.30
CA GLY A 99 -1.66 -30.12 5.61
C GLY A 99 -1.18 -28.97 6.51
N THR A 100 -2.08 -28.03 6.75
CA THR A 100 -2.34 -27.28 8.00
C THR A 100 -1.21 -27.21 9.05
N ARG A 101 -0.03 -26.69 8.68
CA ARG A 101 0.91 -26.11 9.65
C ARG A 101 0.74 -24.61 9.63
N MET A 102 0.62 -23.99 10.80
CA MET A 102 0.46 -22.53 10.96
C MET A 102 1.52 -21.70 10.21
N GLY A 103 2.70 -22.28 9.92
CA GLY A 103 3.74 -21.68 9.09
C GLY A 103 3.49 -21.67 7.57
N THR A 104 2.50 -22.40 7.05
CA THR A 104 2.15 -22.38 5.61
C THR A 104 1.32 -21.14 5.26
N ALA A 105 0.37 -20.74 6.12
CA ALA A 105 -0.50 -19.59 5.88
C ALA A 105 0.29 -18.28 5.66
N GLN A 106 1.30 -18.00 6.51
CA GLN A 106 2.13 -16.80 6.35
C GLN A 106 3.03 -16.87 5.10
N ARG A 107 3.45 -18.07 4.68
CA ARG A 107 4.19 -18.26 3.43
C ARG A 107 3.28 -18.04 2.22
N ASP A 108 2.06 -18.56 2.27
CA ASP A 108 1.08 -18.44 1.21
C ASP A 108 0.65 -16.99 1.03
N GLU A 109 0.47 -16.23 2.11
CA GLU A 109 0.19 -14.79 2.06
C GLU A 109 1.35 -14.00 1.45
N ARG A 110 2.60 -14.21 1.93
CA ARG A 110 3.79 -13.54 1.35
C ARG A 110 3.93 -13.85 -0.14
N ARG A 111 3.64 -15.09 -0.52
CA ARG A 111 3.75 -15.55 -1.89
C ARG A 111 2.65 -14.98 -2.77
N PHE A 112 1.43 -14.92 -2.26
CA PHE A 112 0.31 -14.26 -2.91
C PHE A 112 0.64 -12.80 -3.23
N VAL A 113 1.15 -12.07 -2.24
CA VAL A 113 1.59 -10.67 -2.43
C VAL A 113 2.71 -10.59 -3.45
N LEU A 114 3.73 -11.46 -3.36
CA LEU A 114 4.86 -11.45 -4.28
C LEU A 114 4.46 -11.73 -5.73
N VAL A 115 3.64 -12.76 -5.98
CA VAL A 115 3.15 -13.08 -7.32
C VAL A 115 2.29 -11.92 -7.85
N SER A 116 1.36 -11.41 -7.03
CA SER A 116 0.51 -10.28 -7.41
C SER A 116 1.32 -9.05 -7.81
N VAL A 117 2.32 -8.68 -7.01
CA VAL A 117 3.17 -7.50 -7.22
C VAL A 117 4.07 -7.68 -8.45
N LEU A 118 4.70 -8.84 -8.63
CA LEU A 118 5.58 -9.08 -9.78
C LEU A 118 4.81 -9.16 -11.09
N THR A 119 3.63 -9.79 -11.09
CA THR A 119 2.74 -9.80 -12.26
C THR A 119 2.25 -8.38 -12.55
N GLY A 120 1.82 -7.64 -11.53
CA GLY A 120 1.43 -6.23 -11.69
C GLY A 120 2.55 -5.40 -12.31
N ALA A 121 3.76 -5.48 -11.76
CA ALA A 121 4.94 -4.76 -12.24
C ALA A 121 5.33 -5.12 -13.68
N ALA A 122 5.16 -6.37 -14.10
CA ALA A 122 5.42 -6.78 -15.48
C ALA A 122 4.35 -6.24 -16.46
N LEU A 123 3.11 -6.07 -16.00
CA LEU A 123 1.99 -5.61 -16.82
C LEU A 123 1.86 -4.08 -16.88
N THR A 124 2.37 -3.34 -15.90
CA THR A 124 2.34 -1.86 -15.89
C THR A 124 2.89 -1.22 -17.18
N PRO A 125 4.10 -1.55 -17.66
CA PRO A 125 4.62 -0.98 -18.91
C PRO A 125 3.81 -1.40 -20.14
N LEU A 126 3.20 -2.59 -20.13
CA LEU A 126 2.29 -3.03 -21.19
C LEU A 126 0.97 -2.25 -21.19
N ALA A 127 0.45 -1.91 -20.01
CA ALA A 127 -0.70 -1.04 -19.87
C ALA A 127 -0.39 0.38 -20.38
N ALA A 128 0.78 0.93 -20.03
CA ALA A 128 1.24 2.22 -20.54
C ALA A 128 1.37 2.23 -22.07
N LEU A 129 1.91 1.16 -22.67
CA LEU A 129 1.94 0.97 -24.11
C LEU A 129 0.54 0.88 -24.72
N GLY A 130 -0.37 0.11 -24.11
CA GLY A 130 -1.76 0.01 -24.58
C GLY A 130 -2.47 1.37 -24.57
N LEU A 131 -2.23 2.18 -23.54
CA LEU A 131 -2.73 3.56 -23.46
C LEU A 131 -2.11 4.45 -24.55
N ALA A 132 -0.80 4.36 -24.77
CA ALA A 132 -0.11 5.08 -25.83
C ALA A 132 -0.69 4.76 -27.22
N LEU A 133 -0.99 3.49 -27.52
CA LEU A 133 -1.57 3.05 -28.79
C LEU A 133 -3.03 3.48 -28.98
N THR A 134 -3.78 3.67 -27.88
CA THR A 134 -5.20 4.06 -27.91
C THR A 134 -5.41 5.57 -27.90
N ALA A 135 -4.40 6.35 -27.52
CA ALA A 135 -4.52 7.80 -27.36
C ALA A 135 -4.64 8.58 -28.70
N GLY A 136 -4.31 7.96 -29.84
CA GLY A 136 -4.61 8.46 -31.19
C GLY A 136 -4.18 9.92 -31.46
N ALA A 137 -4.96 10.67 -32.25
CA ALA A 137 -4.65 12.05 -32.66
C ALA A 137 -4.68 13.09 -31.52
N ILE A 138 -5.16 12.74 -30.32
CA ILE A 138 -5.16 13.62 -29.13
C ILE A 138 -3.72 13.81 -28.61
N VAL A 139 -2.87 12.80 -28.83
CA VAL A 139 -1.45 12.80 -28.45
C VAL A 139 -0.68 13.92 -29.13
N ASP A 140 -0.92 14.14 -30.42
CA ASP A 140 -0.10 15.02 -31.25
C ASP A 140 -0.22 16.50 -30.84
N ALA A 141 -1.35 16.88 -30.22
CA ALA A 141 -1.58 18.23 -29.75
C ALA A 141 -1.02 18.48 -28.34
N HIS A 142 -1.22 17.54 -27.40
CA HIS A 142 -0.93 17.78 -25.97
C HIS A 142 -0.48 16.50 -25.22
N PRO A 143 0.75 16.00 -25.47
CA PRO A 143 1.21 14.73 -24.90
C PRO A 143 1.27 14.74 -23.37
N LEU A 144 1.63 15.88 -22.76
CA LEU A 144 1.64 16.04 -21.30
C LEU A 144 0.24 15.96 -20.67
N ALA A 145 -0.77 16.51 -21.35
CA ALA A 145 -2.15 16.45 -20.86
C ALA A 145 -2.69 15.03 -20.93
N VAL A 146 -2.38 14.30 -22.00
CA VAL A 146 -2.72 12.87 -22.16
C VAL A 146 -2.11 12.04 -21.04
N ALA A 147 -0.81 12.19 -20.79
CA ALA A 147 -0.10 11.48 -19.73
C ALA A 147 -0.63 11.83 -18.34
N GLY A 148 -0.90 13.11 -18.09
CA GLY A 148 -1.49 13.59 -16.83
C GLY A 148 -2.89 13.02 -16.59
N ALA A 149 -3.73 12.94 -17.62
CA ALA A 149 -5.07 12.36 -17.52
C ALA A 149 -5.03 10.85 -17.24
N ALA A 150 -4.20 10.10 -17.97
CA ALA A 150 -4.00 8.67 -17.71
C ALA A 150 -3.46 8.40 -16.29
N ALA A 151 -2.47 9.19 -15.85
CA ALA A 151 -1.93 9.12 -14.49
C ALA A 151 -3.01 9.45 -13.44
N ALA A 152 -3.87 10.43 -13.68
CA ALA A 152 -4.98 10.76 -12.79
C ALA A 152 -5.97 9.59 -12.67
N GLY A 153 -6.28 8.91 -13.78
CA GLY A 153 -7.08 7.69 -13.80
C GLY A 153 -6.47 6.55 -12.99
N TRP A 154 -5.18 6.30 -13.20
CA TRP A 154 -4.43 5.28 -12.46
C TRP A 154 -4.38 5.59 -10.96
N PHE A 155 -4.13 6.85 -10.61
CA PHE A 155 -4.18 7.33 -9.23
C PHE A 155 -5.56 7.13 -8.62
N ALA A 156 -6.64 7.47 -9.33
CA ALA A 156 -8.00 7.31 -8.83
C ALA A 156 -8.31 5.84 -8.49
N GLY A 157 -7.85 4.90 -9.32
CA GLY A 157 -8.00 3.46 -9.07
C GLY A 157 -7.29 3.02 -7.79
N SER A 158 -5.98 3.28 -7.72
CA SER A 158 -5.16 2.93 -6.56
C SER A 158 -5.64 3.58 -5.26
N ALA A 159 -5.90 4.89 -5.28
CA ALA A 159 -6.36 5.64 -4.12
C ALA A 159 -7.76 5.22 -3.65
N THR A 160 -8.65 4.82 -4.57
CA THR A 160 -9.98 4.29 -4.21
C THR A 160 -9.87 2.94 -3.52
N ALA A 161 -9.03 2.02 -4.04
CA ALA A 161 -8.79 0.73 -3.40
C ALA A 161 -8.24 0.88 -1.98
N GLU A 162 -7.25 1.76 -1.79
CA GLU A 162 -6.70 2.08 -0.47
C GLU A 162 -7.74 2.73 0.44
N THR A 163 -8.58 3.61 -0.09
CA THR A 163 -9.66 4.24 0.71
C THR A 163 -10.67 3.20 1.19
N ILE A 164 -11.08 2.26 0.33
CA ILE A 164 -11.96 1.16 0.71
C ILE A 164 -11.30 0.28 1.78
N SER A 165 -10.00 -0.02 1.63
CA SER A 165 -9.23 -0.75 2.63
C SER A 165 -9.23 -0.03 3.98
N ASN A 166 -8.94 1.27 4.00
CA ASN A 166 -8.89 2.10 5.20
C ASN A 166 -10.27 2.20 5.88
N LEU A 167 -11.36 2.29 5.11
CA LEU A 167 -12.72 2.28 5.64
C LEU A 167 -13.08 0.93 6.26
N ARG A 168 -12.71 -0.18 5.61
CA ARG A 168 -12.90 -1.53 6.14
C ARG A 168 -12.09 -1.74 7.43
N LEU A 169 -10.84 -1.30 7.46
CA LEU A 169 -10.00 -1.37 8.65
C LEU A 169 -10.57 -0.52 9.79
N ARG A 170 -11.04 0.70 9.48
CA ARG A 170 -11.69 1.57 10.46
C ARG A 170 -12.95 0.96 11.07
N ALA A 171 -13.74 0.22 10.28
CA ALA A 171 -14.89 -0.53 10.76
C ALA A 171 -14.45 -1.74 11.61
N LEU A 172 -13.42 -2.46 11.16
CA LEU A 172 -12.89 -3.64 11.85
C LEU A 172 -12.32 -3.30 13.23
N LEU A 173 -11.69 -2.14 13.42
CA LEU A 173 -11.13 -1.71 14.72
C LEU A 173 -12.18 -1.52 15.84
N VAL A 174 -13.46 -1.38 15.49
CA VAL A 174 -14.57 -1.19 16.46
C VAL A 174 -15.40 -2.46 16.60
N ALA A 175 -15.20 -3.45 15.73
CA ALA A 175 -15.97 -4.68 15.78
C ALA A 175 -15.61 -5.52 17.01
N ASP A 176 -16.58 -6.24 17.57
CA ASP A 176 -16.35 -7.19 18.66
C ASP A 176 -16.06 -8.58 18.09
N THR A 177 -14.91 -8.70 17.40
CA THR A 177 -14.48 -9.95 16.79
C THR A 177 -13.02 -10.24 17.14
N ARG A 178 -12.62 -11.52 17.12
CA ARG A 178 -11.22 -11.92 17.31
C ARG A 178 -10.26 -11.24 16.31
N ALA A 179 -10.73 -10.98 15.10
CA ALA A 179 -9.95 -10.26 14.08
C ALA A 179 -9.74 -8.78 14.47
N ALA A 180 -10.72 -8.16 15.13
CA ALA A 180 -10.62 -6.80 15.63
C ALA A 180 -9.63 -6.70 16.80
N GLU A 181 -9.62 -7.68 17.72
CA GLU A 181 -8.64 -7.76 18.81
C GLU A 181 -7.22 -7.79 18.27
N VAL A 182 -6.94 -8.66 17.30
CA VAL A 182 -5.62 -8.74 16.64
C VAL A 182 -5.27 -7.42 15.94
N ALA A 183 -6.23 -6.75 15.31
CA ALA A 183 -5.99 -5.46 14.65
C ALA A 183 -5.74 -4.32 15.65
N ARG A 184 -6.41 -4.32 16.81
CA ARG A 184 -6.18 -3.37 17.90
C ARG A 184 -4.81 -3.58 18.53
N GLU A 185 -4.44 -4.83 18.81
CA GLU A 185 -3.10 -5.19 19.29
C GLU A 185 -2.01 -4.74 18.29
N ALA A 186 -2.22 -4.96 16.99
CA ALA A 186 -1.30 -4.49 15.96
C ALA A 186 -1.17 -2.96 15.94
N ALA A 187 -2.30 -2.23 16.09
CA ALA A 187 -2.30 -0.78 16.16
C ALA A 187 -1.51 -0.27 17.38
N VAL A 188 -1.69 -0.87 18.55
CA VAL A 188 -0.95 -0.53 19.77
C VAL A 188 0.56 -0.75 19.61
N ARG A 189 0.96 -1.85 18.96
CA ARG A 189 2.39 -2.16 18.74
C ARG A 189 3.08 -1.19 17.78
N LEU A 190 2.37 -0.76 16.74
CA LEU A 190 2.95 0.10 15.70
C LEU A 190 3.25 1.51 16.21
N ARG A 191 2.51 2.03 17.21
CA ARG A 191 2.56 3.36 17.85
C ARG A 191 2.55 4.58 16.91
N GLU A 192 3.35 4.57 15.84
CA GLU A 192 3.39 5.55 14.75
C GLU A 192 2.74 5.01 13.47
N HIS A 193 1.64 5.64 13.05
CA HIS A 193 0.90 5.27 11.84
C HIS A 193 1.34 6.07 10.60
N THR A 194 2.63 6.39 10.51
CA THR A 194 3.20 7.15 9.37
C THR A 194 3.17 6.38 8.05
N HIS A 195 3.00 5.06 8.10
CA HIS A 195 2.88 4.20 6.92
C HIS A 195 1.68 4.55 6.03
N GLU A 196 0.58 5.06 6.61
CA GLU A 196 -0.61 5.46 5.86
C GLU A 196 -0.34 6.64 4.90
N TRP A 197 0.46 7.61 5.36
CA TRP A 197 0.90 8.74 4.53
C TRP A 197 1.90 8.31 3.47
N ARG A 198 2.75 7.32 3.78
CA ARG A 198 3.64 6.71 2.78
C ARG A 198 2.82 6.02 1.68
N GLY A 199 1.70 5.38 2.03
CA GLY A 199 0.75 4.78 1.08
C GLY A 199 0.25 5.79 0.04
N LEU A 200 -0.20 6.97 0.49
CA LEU A 200 -0.55 8.07 -0.40
C LEU A 200 0.62 8.48 -1.31
N GLY A 201 1.82 8.63 -0.74
CA GLY A 201 3.02 8.97 -1.51
C GLY A 201 3.36 7.91 -2.57
N THR A 202 3.19 6.62 -2.26
CA THR A 202 3.40 5.53 -3.23
C THR A 202 2.34 5.50 -4.31
N ALA A 203 1.08 5.79 -3.99
CA ALA A 203 0.01 5.89 -4.99
C ALA A 203 0.27 7.05 -5.97
N VAL A 204 0.72 8.21 -5.47
CA VAL A 204 1.12 9.34 -6.33
C VAL A 204 2.35 8.98 -7.18
N ALA A 205 3.38 8.39 -6.57
CA ALA A 205 4.59 8.01 -7.29
C ALA A 205 4.32 7.01 -8.41
N THR A 206 3.52 5.97 -8.16
CA THR A 206 3.17 4.98 -9.18
C THR A 206 2.35 5.58 -10.32
N ALA A 207 1.42 6.48 -10.03
CA ALA A 207 0.68 7.20 -11.05
C ALA A 207 1.59 8.08 -11.93
N ILE A 208 2.55 8.79 -11.32
CA ILE A 208 3.56 9.57 -12.06
C ILE A 208 4.41 8.68 -12.94
N VAL A 209 4.89 7.54 -12.42
CA VAL A 209 5.68 6.57 -13.20
C VAL A 209 4.89 6.10 -14.41
N VAL A 210 3.61 5.72 -14.26
CA VAL A 210 2.77 5.31 -15.39
C VAL A 210 2.58 6.45 -16.41
N GLY A 211 2.42 7.69 -15.96
CA GLY A 211 2.36 8.85 -16.86
C GLY A 211 3.67 9.04 -17.65
N ILE A 212 4.82 8.87 -16.99
CA ILE A 212 6.14 8.93 -17.63
C ILE A 212 6.31 7.77 -18.61
N GLU A 213 5.94 6.56 -18.23
CA GLU A 213 6.01 5.39 -19.12
C GLU A 213 5.14 5.58 -20.36
N LEU A 214 3.92 6.10 -20.20
CA LEU A 214 3.06 6.43 -21.31
C LEU A 214 3.76 7.43 -22.24
N LEU A 215 4.32 8.52 -21.69
CA LEU A 215 5.10 9.48 -22.49
C LEU A 215 6.22 8.78 -23.25
N VAL A 216 7.03 7.96 -22.57
CA VAL A 216 8.13 7.22 -23.19
C VAL A 216 7.61 6.31 -24.32
N CYS A 217 6.51 5.59 -24.08
CA CYS A 217 5.90 4.68 -25.06
C CYS A 217 5.30 5.40 -26.27
N LEU A 218 4.88 6.67 -26.14
CA LEU A 218 4.43 7.48 -27.28
C LEU A 218 5.56 7.70 -28.30
N TRP A 219 6.80 7.92 -27.84
CA TRP A 219 7.94 8.22 -28.73
C TRP A 219 8.79 6.99 -29.06
N LEU A 220 8.90 6.06 -28.11
CA LEU A 220 9.82 4.93 -28.14
C LEU A 220 9.12 3.65 -27.64
N PRO A 221 8.14 3.11 -28.38
CA PRO A 221 7.35 1.95 -27.93
C PRO A 221 8.21 0.71 -27.68
N ILE A 222 9.35 0.56 -28.38
CA ILE A 222 10.30 -0.55 -28.21
C ILE A 222 10.91 -0.58 -26.80
N LEU A 223 10.98 0.55 -26.08
CA LEU A 223 11.52 0.60 -24.72
C LEU A 223 10.73 -0.24 -23.72
N VAL A 224 9.48 -0.62 -24.03
CA VAL A 224 8.67 -1.53 -23.20
C VAL A 224 9.42 -2.83 -22.88
N ILE A 225 10.23 -3.34 -23.82
CA ILE A 225 11.00 -4.58 -23.67
C ILE A 225 12.02 -4.46 -22.52
N VAL A 226 12.55 -3.25 -22.28
CA VAL A 226 13.50 -2.95 -21.20
C VAL A 226 12.78 -2.51 -19.93
N LEU A 227 11.64 -1.83 -20.06
CA LEU A 227 10.85 -1.37 -18.90
C LEU A 227 10.26 -2.53 -18.10
N ILE A 228 9.82 -3.60 -18.76
CA ILE A 228 9.29 -4.81 -18.09
C ILE A 228 10.30 -5.41 -17.09
N PRO A 229 11.51 -5.83 -17.50
CA PRO A 229 12.47 -6.40 -16.55
C PRO A 229 12.93 -5.37 -15.51
N LEU A 230 13.01 -4.09 -15.86
CA LEU A 230 13.34 -3.03 -14.91
C LEU A 230 12.28 -2.90 -13.80
N HIS A 231 10.99 -2.87 -14.14
CA HIS A 231 9.90 -2.78 -13.17
C HIS A 231 9.87 -3.98 -12.24
N VAL A 232 10.04 -5.18 -12.80
CA VAL A 232 10.14 -6.42 -12.03
C VAL A 232 11.34 -6.37 -11.09
N ALA A 233 12.50 -5.89 -11.54
CA ALA A 233 13.70 -5.76 -10.72
C ALA A 233 13.50 -4.74 -9.59
N VAL A 234 12.95 -3.57 -9.87
CA VAL A 234 12.65 -2.54 -8.87
C VAL A 234 11.65 -3.07 -7.85
N ALA A 235 10.56 -3.69 -8.28
CA ALA A 235 9.57 -4.29 -7.38
C ALA A 235 10.20 -5.37 -6.47
N ALA A 236 11.06 -6.22 -7.02
CA ALA A 236 11.78 -7.23 -6.25
C ALA A 236 12.77 -6.62 -5.25
N LEU A 237 13.49 -5.57 -5.64
CA LEU A 237 14.44 -4.86 -4.76
C LEU A 237 13.74 -4.12 -3.63
N VAL A 238 12.65 -3.40 -3.93
CA VAL A 238 11.82 -2.71 -2.93
C VAL A 238 11.23 -3.73 -1.96
N GLY A 239 10.67 -4.83 -2.46
CA GLY A 239 10.15 -5.91 -1.62
C GLY A 239 11.22 -6.50 -0.69
N ARG A 240 12.44 -6.72 -1.20
CA ARG A 240 13.58 -7.17 -0.38
C ARG A 240 14.01 -6.13 0.66
N ALA A 241 14.05 -4.85 0.30
CA ALA A 241 14.45 -3.77 1.22
C ALA A 241 13.44 -3.63 2.37
N GLN A 242 12.14 -3.75 2.08
CA GLN A 242 11.07 -3.74 3.07
C GLN A 242 11.14 -4.97 3.99
N GLN A 243 11.49 -6.15 3.46
CA GLN A 243 11.69 -7.36 4.28
C GLN A 243 12.90 -7.26 5.21
N ARG A 244 13.94 -6.52 4.84
CA ARG A 244 15.18 -6.33 5.62
C ARG A 244 15.08 -5.26 6.70
N ARG A 245 14.07 -4.37 6.61
CA ARG A 245 13.69 -3.46 7.69
C ARG A 245 12.38 -3.97 8.29
N PRO A 246 12.38 -5.09 9.03
CA PRO A 246 11.21 -5.42 9.82
C PRO A 246 10.96 -4.23 10.75
N LEU A 247 9.73 -3.72 10.74
CA LEU A 247 9.21 -3.03 11.92
C LEU A 247 9.56 -3.89 13.14
N PRO A 248 9.94 -3.30 14.29
CA PRO A 248 10.36 -4.06 15.47
C PRO A 248 9.37 -5.21 15.69
N LEU A 249 9.88 -6.43 15.50
CA LEU A 249 9.13 -7.68 15.56
C LEU A 249 8.89 -8.04 17.04
N PRO A 250 7.82 -8.82 17.32
CA PRO A 250 7.19 -9.03 18.63
C PRO A 250 8.12 -9.44 19.78
#